data_AF-A0A1S1LBG4-F1
#
_entry.id   AF-A0A1S1LBG4-F1
#
_cell.length_a   1.000
_cell.length_b   1.000
_cell.length_c   1.000
_cell.angle_alpha   90.00
_cell.angle_beta   90.00
_cell.angle_gamma   90.00
#
_symmetry.space_group_name_H-M   'P 1'
#
loop_
_entity.id
_entity.type
_entity.pdbx_description
1 polymer ?
#
loop_
_entity_poly.entity_id
_entity_poly.type
_entity_poly.pdbx_seq_one_letter_code
_entity_poly.pdbx_strand_id
1 'polypeptide(L)'
;MRGVRLLACGATALALIGCSGKVDHEQQVRDLQRARDNLKKVELTIPDSYSLVSMTYFPEPFVGQGWRSGAFESPTSPPAPILLRGNPIRTEPVACDRIPQRTDPDWLKAGFNCDMPNGRYGVADSMYGISVFTGELPSGKSRIYLRVEGH
;
A
#
# COMPACT_ATOMS: atom_id res chain seq x y z
N MET A 1 59.60 -34.48 18.47
CA MET A 1 58.61 -34.62 17.39
C MET A 1 57.28 -34.09 17.89
N ARG A 2 56.64 -33.20 17.10
CA ARG A 2 55.20 -32.83 17.01
C ARG A 2 54.33 -33.21 18.23
N GLY A 3 53.79 -32.30 19.04
CA GLY A 3 52.96 -31.15 18.67
C GLY A 3 51.48 -31.56 18.69
N VAL A 4 50.76 -31.34 19.80
CA VAL A 4 49.29 -31.35 19.82
C VAL A 4 48.80 -30.26 20.77
N ARG A 5 48.19 -29.23 20.17
CA ARG A 5 47.44 -28.16 20.82
C ARG A 5 46.15 -28.04 20.00
N LEU A 6 45.07 -27.62 20.67
CA LEU A 6 43.82 -27.07 20.12
C LEU A 6 42.81 -28.15 19.65
N LEU A 7 41.50 -28.03 19.83
CA LEU A 7 40.65 -26.93 20.27
C LEU A 7 39.27 -27.52 20.64
N ALA A 8 38.59 -26.86 21.58
CA ALA A 8 37.25 -27.15 22.02
C ALA A 8 36.22 -27.23 20.86
N CYS A 9 35.40 -28.28 20.86
CA CYS A 9 34.16 -28.34 20.09
C CYS A 9 33.17 -27.34 20.71
N GLY A 10 33.19 -26.11 20.20
CA GLY A 10 32.19 -25.11 20.48
C GLY A 10 30.86 -25.50 19.85
N ALA A 11 29.86 -25.77 20.67
CA ALA A 11 28.47 -25.82 20.25
C ALA A 11 28.04 -24.41 19.83
N THR A 12 27.93 -24.17 18.53
CA THR A 12 27.29 -22.97 17.99
C THR A 12 25.79 -23.08 18.18
N ALA A 13 25.30 -22.49 19.27
CA ALA A 13 23.90 -22.17 19.42
C ALA A 13 23.50 -21.17 18.31
N LEU A 14 22.78 -21.66 17.30
CA LEU A 14 22.06 -20.83 16.35
C LEU A 14 20.99 -20.05 17.13
N ALA A 15 21.31 -18.84 17.55
CA ALA A 15 20.31 -17.88 17.96
C ALA A 15 19.43 -17.56 16.76
N LEU A 16 18.20 -18.07 16.78
CA LEU A 16 17.10 -17.60 15.96
C LEU A 16 16.88 -16.12 16.30
N ILE A 17 17.58 -15.23 15.59
CA ILE A 17 17.25 -13.81 15.56
C ILE A 17 15.95 -13.73 14.76
N GLY A 18 14.83 -13.89 15.47
CA GLY A 18 13.55 -13.48 14.97
C GLY A 18 13.64 -11.99 14.68
N CYS A 19 13.60 -11.61 13.40
CA CYS A 19 13.34 -10.25 12.96
C CYS A 19 11.89 -9.89 13.34
N SER A 20 11.62 -9.73 14.63
CA SER A 20 10.45 -9.00 15.10
C SER A 20 10.79 -7.53 14.90
N GLY A 21 10.61 -7.07 13.67
CA GLY A 21 10.64 -5.65 13.36
C GLY A 21 9.56 -5.00 14.21
N LYS A 22 9.95 -4.37 15.32
CA LYS A 22 9.06 -3.46 16.04
C LYS A 22 8.64 -2.41 15.03
N VAL A 23 7.40 -2.50 14.57
CA VAL A 23 6.77 -1.43 13.80
C VAL A 23 6.70 -0.24 14.74
N ASP A 24 7.50 0.78 14.46
CA ASP A 24 7.46 2.04 15.20
C ASP A 24 6.11 2.70 14.90
N HIS A 25 5.21 2.65 15.90
CA HIS A 25 3.87 3.20 15.77
C HIS A 25 3.89 4.69 15.47
N GLU A 26 4.87 5.43 16.02
CA GLU A 26 5.00 6.86 15.73
C GLU A 26 5.40 7.08 14.27
N GLN A 27 6.29 6.25 13.74
CA GLN A 27 6.69 6.31 12.35
C GLN A 27 5.50 6.01 11.42
N GLN A 28 4.68 5.01 11.75
CA GLN A 28 3.49 4.67 10.98
C GLN A 28 2.47 5.83 10.95
N VAL A 29 2.28 6.53 12.08
CA VAL A 29 1.41 7.71 12.15
C VAL A 29 1.97 8.85 11.30
N ARG A 30 3.29 9.11 11.37
CA ARG A 30 3.96 10.11 10.54
C ARG A 30 3.85 9.80 9.05
N ASP A 31 4.02 8.54 8.66
CA ASP A 31 3.94 8.12 7.26
C ASP A 31 2.51 8.19 6.72
N LEU A 32 1.51 7.81 7.53
CA LEU A 32 0.10 8.00 7.19
C LEU A 32 -0.25 9.47 6.99
N GLN A 33 0.19 10.34 7.90
CA GLN A 33 -0.04 11.78 7.77
C GLN A 33 0.63 12.34 6.50
N ARG A 34 1.88 11.96 6.24
CA ARG A 34 2.60 12.33 5.01
C ARG A 34 1.87 11.87 3.75
N ALA A 35 1.32 10.65 3.76
CA ALA A 35 0.54 10.13 2.64
C ALA A 35 -0.73 10.95 2.42
N ARG A 36 -1.49 11.25 3.49
CA ARG A 36 -2.69 12.09 3.43
C ARG A 36 -2.39 13.49 2.92
N ASP A 37 -1.33 14.12 3.44
CA ASP A 37 -0.92 15.46 3.02
C ASP A 37 -0.52 15.51 1.54
N ASN A 38 0.17 14.47 1.05
CA ASN A 38 0.53 14.39 -0.37
C ASN A 38 -0.67 14.13 -1.27
N LEU A 39 -1.61 13.28 -0.86
CA LEU A 39 -2.84 13.02 -1.61
C LEU A 39 -3.76 14.24 -1.64
N LYS A 40 -3.79 15.04 -0.57
CA LYS A 40 -4.53 16.30 -0.53
C LYS A 40 -4.07 17.30 -1.59
N LYS A 41 -2.78 17.29 -1.98
CA LYS A 41 -2.24 18.14 -3.07
C LYS A 41 -2.86 17.84 -4.43
N VAL A 42 -3.41 16.63 -4.62
CA VAL A 42 -4.14 16.21 -5.82
C VAL A 42 -5.64 16.06 -5.55
N GLU A 43 -6.13 16.80 -4.55
CA GLU A 43 -7.55 16.87 -4.17
C GLU A 43 -8.17 15.54 -3.69
N LEU A 44 -7.33 14.57 -3.33
CA LEU A 44 -7.75 13.28 -2.78
C LEU A 44 -7.79 13.32 -1.25
N THR A 45 -8.89 12.83 -0.70
CA THR A 45 -9.07 12.64 0.74
C THR A 45 -9.27 11.16 1.04
N ILE A 46 -8.38 10.62 1.88
CA ILE A 46 -8.48 9.27 2.43
C ILE A 46 -9.26 9.34 3.76
N PRO A 47 -10.32 8.54 3.96
CA PRO A 47 -11.06 8.54 5.21
C PRO A 47 -10.19 8.20 6.43
N ASP A 48 -10.53 8.78 7.59
CA ASP A 48 -9.74 8.61 8.81
C ASP A 48 -9.65 7.18 9.33
N SER A 49 -10.65 6.35 9.00
CA SER A 49 -10.72 4.94 9.38
C SER A 49 -9.66 4.06 8.68
N TYR A 50 -8.93 4.61 7.71
CA TYR A 50 -7.95 3.86 6.93
C TYR A 50 -6.57 3.90 7.59
N SER A 51 -5.90 2.75 7.60
CA SER A 51 -4.47 2.65 7.91
C SER A 51 -3.63 2.57 6.65
N LEU A 52 -2.41 3.11 6.71
CA LEU A 52 -1.45 3.02 5.62
C LEU A 52 -0.79 1.64 5.63
N VAL A 53 -0.79 0.97 4.47
CA VAL A 53 -0.03 -0.27 4.23
C VAL A 53 1.28 0.06 3.54
N SER A 54 1.21 0.81 2.45
CA SER A 54 2.39 1.25 1.69
C SER A 54 2.06 2.49 0.86
N MET A 55 3.08 3.28 0.55
CA MET A 55 3.00 4.37 -0.41
C MET A 55 4.38 4.61 -1.03
N THR A 56 4.40 4.70 -2.36
CA THR A 56 5.57 5.00 -3.18
C THR A 56 5.32 6.29 -3.95
N TYR A 57 6.38 7.09 -4.11
CA TYR A 57 6.38 8.34 -4.85
C TYR A 57 7.49 8.29 -5.89
N PHE A 58 7.23 8.66 -7.14
CA PHE A 58 8.27 8.72 -8.17
C PHE A 58 8.04 9.83 -9.22
N PRO A 59 9.01 10.76 -9.42
CA PRO A 59 10.14 11.02 -8.52
C PRO A 59 9.64 11.45 -7.12
N GLU A 60 10.53 11.52 -6.13
CA GLU A 60 10.17 12.05 -4.81
C GLU A 60 9.43 13.40 -4.96
N PRO A 61 8.40 13.64 -4.12
CA PRO A 61 7.23 14.42 -4.53
C PRO A 61 7.53 15.91 -4.76
N PHE A 62 7.83 16.27 -6.01
CA PHE A 62 7.61 17.60 -6.57
C PHE A 62 6.23 17.67 -7.24
N VAL A 63 5.62 18.85 -7.21
CA VAL A 63 4.30 19.10 -7.81
C VAL A 63 4.43 19.02 -9.34
N GLY A 64 3.52 18.30 -10.02
CA GLY A 64 3.46 18.20 -11.48
C GLY A 64 3.88 16.83 -12.02
N GLN A 65 5.17 16.47 -11.96
CA GLN A 65 5.73 15.44 -12.85
C GLN A 65 5.99 14.06 -12.23
N GLY A 66 5.12 13.57 -11.34
CA GLY A 66 5.35 12.28 -10.67
C GLY A 66 4.09 11.47 -10.39
N TRP A 67 4.26 10.15 -10.34
CA TRP A 67 3.22 9.22 -9.95
C TRP A 67 3.32 8.83 -8.48
N ARG A 68 2.18 8.47 -7.90
CA ARG A 68 2.03 7.99 -6.53
C ARG A 68 1.27 6.68 -6.59
N SER A 69 1.78 5.64 -5.93
CA SER A 69 1.07 4.36 -5.82
C SER A 69 1.06 3.94 -4.36
N GLY A 70 -0.09 3.57 -3.85
CA GLY A 70 -0.23 3.24 -2.44
C GLY A 70 -1.33 2.26 -2.17
N ALA A 71 -1.24 1.64 -1.00
CA ALA A 71 -2.24 0.74 -0.48
C ALA A 71 -2.65 1.14 0.94
N PHE A 72 -3.94 1.04 1.21
CA PHE A 72 -4.55 1.33 2.50
C PHE A 72 -5.47 0.20 2.92
N GLU A 73 -5.55 -0.05 4.22
CA GLU A 73 -6.47 -1.02 4.78
C GLU A 73 -7.60 -0.31 5.52
N SER A 74 -8.83 -0.80 5.33
CA SER A 74 -10.02 -0.35 6.03
C SER A 74 -10.58 -1.49 6.87
N PRO A 75 -10.99 -1.25 8.12
CA PRO A 75 -11.54 -2.29 8.98
C PRO A 75 -12.91 -2.78 8.54
N THR A 76 -13.58 -2.11 7.59
CA THR A 76 -14.93 -2.46 7.12
C THR A 76 -14.92 -2.89 5.66
N SER A 77 -15.88 -3.75 5.30
CA SER A 77 -16.24 -4.11 3.93
C SER A 77 -17.76 -3.90 3.74
N PRO A 78 -18.21 -3.08 2.77
CA PRO A 78 -17.39 -2.24 1.89
C PRO A 78 -16.69 -1.11 2.67
N PRO A 79 -15.58 -0.57 2.15
CA PRO A 79 -14.87 0.52 2.81
C PRO A 79 -15.58 1.87 2.57
N ALA A 80 -15.38 2.84 3.46
CA ALA A 80 -15.84 4.22 3.23
C ALA A 80 -15.18 4.79 1.96
N PRO A 81 -15.87 5.54 1.10
CA PRO A 81 -15.32 5.92 -0.20
C PRO A 81 -14.14 6.90 -0.07
N ILE A 82 -13.14 6.75 -0.94
CA ILE A 82 -12.13 7.80 -1.19
C ILE A 82 -12.81 8.95 -1.91
N LEU A 83 -12.51 10.19 -1.50
CA LEU A 83 -13.12 11.38 -2.06
C LEU A 83 -12.13 12.13 -2.96
N LEU A 84 -12.59 12.54 -4.14
CA LEU A 84 -11.94 13.52 -5.00
C LEU A 84 -12.76 14.82 -4.94
N ARG A 85 -12.15 15.93 -4.52
CA ARG A 85 -12.85 17.22 -4.36
C ARG A 85 -14.15 17.09 -3.53
N GLY A 86 -14.11 16.27 -2.47
CA GLY A 86 -15.26 15.99 -1.60
C GLY A 86 -16.29 15.02 -2.16
N ASN A 87 -16.16 14.54 -3.40
CA ASN A 87 -17.09 13.61 -4.03
C ASN A 87 -16.52 12.19 -4.06
N PRO A 88 -17.32 11.14 -3.76
CA PRO A 88 -16.88 9.76 -3.86
C PRO A 88 -16.37 9.41 -5.27
N ILE A 89 -15.19 8.79 -5.35
CA ILE A 89 -14.73 8.16 -6.60
C ILE A 89 -15.63 6.96 -6.87
N ARG A 90 -16.29 6.97 -8.02
CA ARG A 90 -17.15 5.85 -8.43
C ARG A 90 -16.28 4.65 -8.77
N THR A 91 -16.59 3.50 -8.18
CA THR A 91 -15.99 2.21 -8.52
C THR A 91 -17.08 1.23 -8.91
N GLU A 92 -16.78 0.30 -9.79
CA GLU A 92 -17.69 -0.74 -10.26
C GLU A 92 -17.00 -2.11 -10.30
N PRO A 93 -17.74 -3.23 -10.25
CA PRO A 93 -17.16 -4.54 -10.49
C PRO A 93 -16.61 -4.59 -11.92
N VAL A 94 -15.33 -4.93 -12.06
CA VAL A 94 -14.63 -4.95 -13.34
C VAL A 94 -13.87 -6.27 -13.46
N ALA A 95 -13.92 -6.90 -14.64
CA ALA A 95 -13.14 -8.10 -14.92
C ALA A 95 -11.63 -7.81 -14.87
N CYS A 96 -10.82 -8.78 -14.43
CA CYS A 96 -9.39 -8.59 -14.19
C CYS A 96 -8.61 -8.06 -15.41
N ASP A 97 -8.99 -8.48 -16.61
CA ASP A 97 -8.38 -8.06 -17.89
C ASP A 97 -8.56 -6.57 -18.20
N ARG A 98 -9.57 -5.93 -17.59
CA ARG A 98 -9.87 -4.50 -17.73
C ARG A 98 -9.21 -3.62 -16.67
N ILE A 99 -8.47 -4.21 -15.72
CA ILE A 99 -7.72 -3.46 -14.71
C ILE A 99 -6.29 -3.22 -15.24
N PRO A 100 -5.93 -1.97 -15.59
CA PRO A 100 -4.62 -1.67 -16.18
C PRO A 100 -3.47 -1.91 -15.19
N GLN A 101 -3.75 -1.75 -13.88
CA GLN A 101 -2.74 -1.72 -12.82
C GLN A 101 -2.41 -3.10 -12.23
N ARG A 102 -2.75 -4.19 -12.93
CA ARG A 102 -2.45 -5.56 -12.49
C ARG A 102 -0.95 -5.88 -12.37
N THR A 103 -0.11 -5.09 -13.02
CA THR A 103 1.35 -5.21 -12.98
C THR A 103 2.02 -4.08 -12.22
N ASP A 104 1.26 -3.23 -11.52
CA ASP A 104 1.83 -2.17 -10.69
C ASP A 104 2.65 -2.83 -9.56
N PRO A 105 3.99 -2.65 -9.52
CA PRO A 105 4.83 -3.37 -8.58
C PRO A 105 4.49 -3.05 -7.12
N ASP A 106 3.99 -1.86 -6.83
CA ASP A 106 3.68 -1.44 -5.47
C ASP A 106 2.34 -1.99 -5.00
N TRP A 107 1.37 -2.11 -5.93
CA TRP A 107 0.15 -2.87 -5.67
C TRP A 107 0.47 -4.34 -5.40
N LEU A 108 1.32 -4.96 -6.22
CA LEU A 108 1.74 -6.35 -6.04
C LEU A 108 2.49 -6.57 -4.72
N LYS A 109 3.42 -5.69 -4.35
CA LYS A 109 4.09 -5.73 -3.04
C LYS A 109 3.11 -5.58 -1.87
N ALA A 110 2.04 -4.81 -2.06
CA ALA A 110 0.95 -4.67 -1.11
C ALA A 110 -0.10 -5.81 -1.19
N GLY A 111 0.20 -6.88 -1.93
CA GLY A 111 -0.64 -8.08 -2.01
C GLY A 111 -1.85 -7.97 -2.93
N PHE A 112 -1.81 -7.08 -3.93
CA PHE A 112 -2.88 -6.97 -4.93
C PHE A 112 -3.13 -8.30 -5.63
N ASN A 113 -4.40 -8.66 -5.73
CA ASN A 113 -4.92 -9.69 -6.60
C ASN A 113 -6.24 -9.21 -7.19
N CYS A 114 -6.45 -9.41 -8.48
CA CYS A 114 -7.71 -9.02 -9.12
C CYS A 114 -8.90 -9.94 -8.75
N ASP A 115 -8.63 -11.13 -8.21
CA ASP A 115 -9.66 -12.07 -7.74
C ASP A 115 -10.09 -11.80 -6.28
N MET A 116 -9.77 -10.62 -5.73
CA MET A 116 -10.23 -10.23 -4.40
C MET A 116 -11.78 -10.18 -4.37
N PRO A 117 -12.44 -10.80 -3.37
CA PRO A 117 -13.88 -10.70 -3.20
C PRO A 117 -14.33 -9.24 -3.13
N ASN A 118 -15.52 -8.94 -3.66
CA ASN A 118 -16.04 -7.57 -3.74
C ASN A 118 -15.08 -6.59 -4.44
N GLY A 119 -14.24 -7.09 -5.34
CA GLY A 119 -13.32 -6.32 -6.17
C GLY A 119 -14.07 -5.27 -7.01
N ARG A 120 -13.67 -4.01 -6.87
CA ARG A 120 -14.19 -2.88 -7.65
C ARG A 120 -13.06 -2.00 -8.12
N TYR A 121 -13.16 -1.52 -9.34
CA TYR A 121 -12.20 -0.59 -9.94
C TYR A 121 -12.90 0.69 -10.36
N GLY A 122 -12.20 1.81 -10.29
CA GLY A 122 -12.70 3.10 -10.73
C GLY A 122 -11.56 4.01 -11.16
N VAL A 123 -11.86 4.87 -12.13
CA VAL A 123 -10.97 5.96 -12.57
C VAL A 123 -11.70 7.25 -12.27
N ALA A 124 -11.03 8.18 -11.60
CA ALA A 124 -11.63 9.46 -11.25
C ALA A 124 -11.50 10.44 -12.41
N ASP A 125 -12.55 11.23 -12.65
CA ASP A 125 -12.50 12.36 -13.59
C ASP A 125 -11.75 13.53 -12.94
N SER A 126 -10.47 13.65 -13.30
CA SER A 126 -9.56 14.62 -12.71
C SER A 126 -8.45 15.00 -13.69
N MET A 127 -7.79 16.13 -13.45
CA MET A 127 -6.60 16.52 -14.21
C MET A 127 -5.39 15.60 -13.95
N TYR A 128 -5.49 14.69 -12.98
CA TYR A 128 -4.52 13.65 -12.67
C TYR A 128 -5.08 12.28 -13.10
N GLY A 129 -4.22 11.37 -13.56
CA GLY A 129 -4.63 9.98 -13.83
C GLY A 129 -4.86 9.21 -12.54
N ILE A 130 -6.03 9.37 -11.91
CA ILE A 130 -6.34 8.73 -10.62
C ILE A 130 -7.14 7.46 -10.85
N SER A 131 -6.63 6.33 -10.37
CA SER A 131 -7.33 5.05 -10.37
C SER A 131 -7.32 4.41 -8.98
N VAL A 132 -8.43 3.76 -8.65
CA VAL A 132 -8.66 3.10 -7.37
C VAL A 132 -9.16 1.69 -7.62
N PHE A 133 -8.57 0.73 -6.93
CA PHE A 133 -9.13 -0.61 -6.76
C PHE A 133 -9.46 -0.84 -5.28
N THR A 134 -10.61 -1.43 -4.99
CA THR A 134 -10.99 -1.89 -3.66
C THR A 134 -11.31 -3.36 -3.72
N GLY A 135 -10.85 -4.15 -2.74
CA GLY A 135 -11.22 -5.56 -2.62
C GLY A 135 -11.17 -6.01 -1.17
N GLU A 136 -11.85 -7.11 -0.87
CA GLU A 136 -11.89 -7.71 0.47
C GLU A 136 -10.71 -8.67 0.65
N LEU A 137 -10.11 -8.65 1.83
CA LEU A 137 -9.08 -9.57 2.26
C LEU A 137 -9.71 -10.80 2.93
N PRO A 138 -9.01 -11.94 3.02
CA PRO A 138 -9.47 -13.10 3.78
C PRO A 138 -9.82 -12.82 5.26
N SER A 139 -9.30 -11.71 5.82
CA SER A 139 -9.61 -11.25 7.16
C SER A 139 -10.96 -10.53 7.30
N GLY A 140 -11.71 -10.33 6.21
CA GLY A 140 -12.96 -9.57 6.15
C GLY A 140 -12.76 -8.04 6.10
N LYS A 141 -11.51 -7.57 6.15
CA LYS A 141 -11.15 -6.16 5.95
C LYS A 141 -11.10 -5.82 4.47
N SER A 142 -11.20 -4.53 4.15
CA SER A 142 -10.97 -4.07 2.78
C SER A 142 -9.54 -3.60 2.58
N ARG A 143 -8.98 -3.88 1.41
CA ARG A 143 -7.75 -3.29 0.90
C ARG A 143 -8.09 -2.38 -0.25
N ILE A 144 -7.49 -1.19 -0.23
CA ILE A 144 -7.68 -0.17 -1.25
C ILE A 144 -6.32 0.10 -1.86
N TYR A 145 -6.24 0.04 -3.18
CA TYR A 145 -5.05 0.35 -3.95
C TYR A 145 -5.33 1.58 -4.77
N LEU A 146 -4.43 2.56 -4.68
CA LEU A 146 -4.56 3.86 -5.30
C LEU A 146 -3.36 4.08 -6.20
N ARG A 147 -3.60 4.61 -7.39
CA ARG A 147 -2.57 5.14 -8.26
C ARG A 147 -2.97 6.52 -8.74
N VAL A 148 -2.03 7.45 -8.68
CA VAL A 148 -2.16 8.83 -9.16
C VAL A 148 -1.04 9.07 -10.15
N GLU A 149 -1.37 9.43 -11.38
CA GLU A 149 -0.40 9.82 -12.41
C GLU A 149 -0.35 11.34 -12.50
N GLY A 150 0.85 11.90 -12.41
CA GLY A 150 1.11 13.32 -12.64
C GLY A 150 1.25 13.62 -14.13
N HIS A 151 0.79 14.79 -14.55
CA HIS A 151 1.00 15.35 -15.88
C HIS A 151 2.03 16.48 -15.83
#